data_AF-A0A4Z1FMN8-F1
#
_entry.id   AF-A0A4Z1FMN8-F1
#
_cell.length_a   1.000
_cell.length_b   1.000
_cell.length_c   1.000
_cell.angle_alpha   90.00
_cell.angle_beta   90.00
_cell.angle_gamma   90.00
#
_symmetry.space_group_name_H-M   'P 1'
#
loop_
_entity.id
_entity.type
_entity.pdbx_description
1 polymer ?
#
loop_
_entity_poly.entity_id
_entity_poly.type
_entity_poly.pdbx_seq_one_letter_code
_entity_poly.pdbx_strand_id
1 'polypeptide(L)'
;MKSSLFYNLVSFDAGLVAATNARRQDNGTSSTALFDFETIQLETSDLAQLNASMQALFTFGNASSRSACKVFPGNADWPADDVWDIFNDLLGGALIKNYTNRIKLL
;
A
#
# COMPACT_ATOMS: atom_id res chain seq x y z
N MET A 1 9.02 -58.84 -4.85
CA MET A 1 8.03 -57.74 -4.70
C MET A 1 8.64 -56.49 -5.32
N LYS A 2 7.94 -55.90 -6.31
CA LYS A 2 8.00 -54.51 -6.86
C LYS A 2 9.41 -53.90 -7.06
N SER A 3 9.79 -53.33 -8.19
CA SER A 3 9.13 -52.86 -9.41
C SER A 3 10.32 -52.46 -10.31
N SER A 4 10.45 -52.95 -11.53
CA SER A 4 9.78 -52.41 -12.72
C SER A 4 9.84 -50.88 -12.83
N LEU A 5 10.33 -50.26 -13.90
CA LEU A 5 10.98 -50.69 -15.13
C LEU A 5 11.24 -49.37 -15.90
N PHE A 6 12.34 -49.32 -16.65
CA PHE A 6 12.53 -48.61 -17.92
C PHE A 6 12.39 -47.07 -18.00
N TYR A 7 13.55 -46.45 -18.20
CA TYR A 7 13.73 -45.22 -18.98
C TYR A 7 12.95 -45.30 -20.31
N ASN A 8 12.19 -44.27 -20.65
CA ASN A 8 11.67 -44.10 -22.00
C ASN A 8 11.93 -42.69 -22.53
N LEU A 9 12.34 -42.72 -23.80
CA LEU A 9 12.84 -41.65 -24.64
C LEU A 9 11.83 -40.52 -24.80
N VAL A 10 12.30 -39.28 -24.73
CA VAL A 10 11.54 -38.12 -25.21
C VAL A 10 11.58 -38.11 -26.73
N SER A 11 10.41 -38.30 -27.36
CA SER A 11 10.21 -38.05 -28.78
C SER A 11 10.07 -36.54 -29.00
N PHE A 12 10.83 -35.99 -29.94
CA PHE A 12 10.68 -34.59 -30.37
C PHE A 12 9.88 -34.55 -31.67
N ASP A 13 8.59 -34.30 -31.58
CA ASP A 13 7.81 -33.85 -32.73
C ASP A 13 8.03 -32.34 -32.92
N ALA A 14 8.72 -31.98 -34.00
CA ALA A 14 8.86 -30.60 -34.44
C ALA A 14 7.57 -30.15 -35.14
N GLY A 15 6.52 -29.94 -34.36
CA GLY A 15 5.30 -29.27 -34.80
C GLY A 15 5.43 -27.75 -34.63
N LEU A 16 5.13 -26.99 -35.68
CA LEU A 16 5.10 -25.53 -35.68
C LEU A 16 4.08 -25.02 -34.64
N VAL A 17 4.53 -24.51 -33.50
CA VAL A 17 3.65 -23.92 -32.48
C VAL A 17 3.54 -22.42 -32.73
N ALA A 18 2.37 -21.94 -33.12
CA ALA A 18 2.06 -20.52 -33.10
C ALA A 18 2.20 -20.02 -31.66
N ALA A 19 3.11 -19.09 -31.42
CA ALA A 19 3.33 -18.49 -30.10
C ALA A 19 2.08 -17.70 -29.68
N THR A 20 1.22 -18.33 -28.89
CA THR A 20 0.19 -17.61 -28.14
C THR A 20 0.83 -17.18 -26.82
N ASN A 21 0.86 -15.87 -26.57
CA ASN A 21 1.34 -15.30 -25.32
C ASN A 21 0.30 -15.55 -24.22
N ALA A 22 0.12 -16.80 -23.82
CA ALA A 22 -0.66 -17.14 -22.64
C ALA A 22 0.18 -16.75 -21.41
N ARG A 23 -0.01 -15.51 -20.92
CA ARG A 23 0.46 -15.15 -19.58
C ARG A 23 -0.12 -16.18 -18.62
N ARG A 24 0.73 -16.89 -17.87
CA ARG A 24 0.27 -17.56 -16.65
C ARG A 24 -0.30 -16.49 -15.75
N GLN A 25 -1.61 -16.47 -15.62
CA GLN A 25 -2.27 -15.79 -14.52
C GLN A 25 -2.04 -16.67 -13.30
N ASP A 26 -0.93 -16.43 -12.62
CA ASP A 26 -0.84 -16.81 -11.22
C ASP A 26 -1.89 -15.96 -10.53
N ASN A 27 -3.09 -16.53 -10.38
CA ASN A 27 -4.17 -15.97 -9.59
C ASN A 27 -3.76 -16.08 -8.12
N GLY A 28 -2.78 -15.26 -7.75
CA GLY A 28 -2.34 -15.06 -6.39
C GLY A 28 -3.39 -14.25 -5.67
N THR A 29 -4.53 -14.87 -5.37
CA THR A 29 -5.45 -14.34 -4.36
C THR A 29 -4.76 -14.56 -3.02
N SER A 30 -3.90 -13.62 -2.63
CA SER A 30 -3.39 -13.55 -1.26
C SER A 30 -4.57 -13.14 -0.38
N SER A 31 -5.37 -14.12 0.02
CA SER A 31 -6.52 -13.96 0.91
C SER A 31 -6.04 -13.84 2.36
N THR A 32 -5.11 -12.94 2.62
CA THR A 32 -4.80 -12.54 3.99
C THR A 32 -5.87 -11.55 4.40
N ALA A 33 -6.55 -11.82 5.52
CA ALA A 33 -7.52 -10.88 6.08
C ALA A 33 -6.80 -9.55 6.39
N LEU A 34 -7.39 -8.45 5.94
CA LEU A 34 -6.92 -7.12 6.26
C LEU A 34 -7.14 -6.85 7.75
N PHE A 35 -6.28 -6.05 8.36
CA PHE A 35 -6.58 -5.48 9.67
C PHE A 35 -7.70 -4.45 9.53
N ASP A 36 -8.49 -4.25 10.60
CA ASP A 36 -9.61 -3.31 10.58
C ASP A 36 -9.19 -1.91 10.12
N PHE A 37 -8.01 -1.44 10.55
CA PHE A 37 -7.48 -0.13 10.16
C PHE A 37 -7.04 -0.02 8.69
N GLU A 38 -6.76 -1.14 8.01
CA GLU A 38 -6.39 -1.12 6.58
C GLU A 38 -7.63 -0.86 5.69
N THR A 39 -8.83 -1.08 6.25
CA THR A 39 -10.09 -0.83 5.56
C THR A 39 -10.55 0.63 5.64
N ILE A 40 -9.90 1.43 6.49
CA ILE A 40 -10.22 2.86 6.68
C ILE A 40 -9.30 3.66 5.77
N GLN A 41 -9.89 4.42 4.84
CA GLN A 41 -9.18 5.33 3.96
C GLN A 41 -9.65 6.76 4.23
N LEU A 42 -8.73 7.72 4.22
CA LEU A 42 -9.09 9.13 4.36
C LEU A 42 -9.76 9.62 3.06
N GLU A 43 -10.99 10.09 3.15
CA GLU A 43 -11.76 10.61 2.03
C GLU A 43 -11.92 12.13 2.10
N THR A 44 -12.26 12.75 0.97
CA THR A 44 -12.50 14.22 0.91
C THR A 44 -13.66 14.64 1.81
N SER A 45 -14.65 13.77 2.03
CA SER A 45 -15.77 14.00 2.96
C SER A 45 -15.32 14.15 4.40
N ASP A 46 -14.31 13.41 4.84
CA ASP A 46 -13.81 13.46 6.22
C ASP A 46 -13.12 14.80 6.51
N LEU A 47 -12.64 15.46 5.46
CA LEU A 47 -12.00 16.77 5.54
C LEU A 47 -13.00 17.93 5.60
N ALA A 48 -14.28 17.70 5.27
CA ALA A 48 -15.29 18.76 5.14
C ALA A 48 -15.53 19.53 6.46
N GLN A 49 -15.26 18.90 7.59
CA GLN A 49 -15.38 19.48 8.92
C GLN A 49 -14.18 20.36 9.34
N LEU A 50 -13.09 20.32 8.58
CA LEU A 50 -11.87 21.08 8.88
C LEU A 50 -11.90 22.46 8.22
N ASN A 51 -11.10 23.41 8.73
CA ASN A 51 -10.89 24.68 8.04
C ASN A 51 -9.97 24.53 6.81
N ALA A 52 -9.98 25.52 5.92
CA ALA A 52 -9.22 25.47 4.66
C ALA A 52 -7.70 25.25 4.85
N SER A 53 -7.11 25.83 5.91
CA SER A 53 -5.68 25.68 6.20
C SER A 53 -5.33 24.25 6.62
N MET A 54 -6.20 23.59 7.39
CA MET A 54 -6.04 22.20 7.79
C MET A 54 -6.31 21.24 6.64
N GLN A 55 -7.35 21.50 5.84
CA GLN A 55 -7.63 20.70 4.65
C GLN A 55 -6.44 20.68 3.67
N ALA A 56 -5.70 21.80 3.57
CA ALA A 56 -4.52 21.90 2.72
C ALA A 56 -3.43 20.86 3.05
N LEU A 57 -3.35 20.44 4.33
CA LEU A 57 -2.39 19.43 4.81
C LEU A 57 -2.70 18.01 4.30
N PHE A 58 -3.96 17.75 3.95
CA PHE A 58 -4.46 16.43 3.52
C PHE A 58 -4.83 16.37 2.03
N THR A 59 -4.31 17.31 1.24
CA THR A 59 -4.64 17.40 -0.18
C THR A 59 -4.25 16.14 -0.97
N PHE A 60 -5.26 15.49 -1.56
CA PHE A 60 -5.06 14.33 -2.42
C PHE A 60 -4.60 14.78 -3.81
N GLY A 61 -3.50 14.20 -4.29
CA GLY A 61 -3.16 14.22 -5.72
C GLY A 61 -3.08 15.61 -6.38
N ASN A 62 -2.10 16.43 -5.98
CA ASN A 62 -1.48 17.39 -6.90
C ASN A 62 -0.02 17.62 -6.47
N ALA A 63 0.93 17.22 -7.32
CA ALA A 63 2.36 17.32 -7.04
C ALA A 63 2.89 18.78 -7.06
N SER A 64 2.06 19.75 -7.43
CA SER A 64 2.51 21.11 -7.79
C SER A 64 2.85 22.02 -6.61
N SER A 65 2.51 21.64 -5.36
CA SER A 65 2.80 22.42 -4.15
C SER A 65 3.67 21.69 -3.13
N ARG A 66 4.24 20.53 -3.48
CA ARG A 66 5.11 19.79 -2.57
C ARG A 66 6.44 20.52 -2.48
N SER A 67 6.89 20.79 -1.24
CA SER A 67 8.30 21.10 -1.00
C SER A 67 9.17 20.07 -1.71
N ALA A 68 10.30 20.51 -2.27
CA ALA A 68 11.19 19.62 -3.03
C ALA A 68 11.71 18.43 -2.19
N CYS A 69 11.64 18.53 -0.87
CA CYS A 69 12.15 17.55 0.09
C CYS A 69 11.08 17.12 1.11
N LYS A 70 11.09 15.82 1.45
CA LYS A 70 10.29 15.26 2.53
C LYS A 70 10.73 15.86 3.88
N VAL A 71 9.75 16.21 4.72
CA VAL A 71 9.97 16.70 6.08
C VAL A 71 10.15 15.52 7.05
N PHE A 72 11.02 15.68 8.04
CA PHE A 72 11.30 14.67 9.07
C PHE A 72 11.06 15.24 10.48
N PRO A 73 10.86 14.38 11.50
CA PRO A 73 10.72 14.84 12.89
C PRO A 73 11.89 15.72 13.32
N GLY A 74 11.59 16.88 13.88
CA GLY A 74 12.57 17.90 14.29
C GLY A 74 12.79 19.02 13.28
N ASN A 75 12.29 18.88 12.04
CA ASN A 75 12.26 19.99 11.09
C ASN A 75 11.22 21.04 11.52
N ALA A 76 11.43 22.31 11.17
CA ALA A 76 10.49 23.39 11.48
C ALA A 76 9.10 23.17 10.87
N ASP A 77 9.04 22.55 9.68
CA ASP A 77 7.80 22.24 8.97
C ASP A 77 7.17 20.90 9.42
N TRP A 78 7.73 20.23 10.44
CA TRP A 78 7.14 19.01 10.98
C TRP A 78 5.79 19.35 11.63
N PRO A 79 4.70 18.63 11.32
CA PRO A 79 3.40 18.94 11.90
C PRO A 79 3.45 18.87 13.43
N ALA A 80 2.79 19.83 14.07
CA ALA A 80 2.61 19.85 15.51
C ALA A 80 1.73 18.68 15.99
N ASP A 81 1.79 18.37 17.28
CA ASP A 81 1.09 17.21 17.85
C ASP A 81 -0.43 17.27 17.65
N ASP A 82 -1.03 18.47 17.73
CA ASP A 82 -2.46 18.68 17.49
C ASP A 82 -2.90 18.31 16.06
N VAL A 83 -2.06 18.58 15.07
CA VAL A 83 -2.29 18.15 13.68
C VAL A 83 -2.29 16.63 13.57
N TRP A 84 -1.40 15.95 14.30
CA TRP A 84 -1.35 14.49 14.34
C TRP A 84 -2.54 13.88 15.08
N ASP A 85 -3.01 14.52 16.15
CA ASP A 85 -4.20 14.09 16.88
C ASP A 85 -5.45 14.18 15.99
N ILE A 86 -5.61 15.29 15.25
CA ILE A 86 -6.71 15.44 14.29
C ILE A 86 -6.62 14.38 13.20
N PHE A 87 -5.43 14.11 12.68
CA PHE A 87 -5.24 13.04 11.69
C PHE A 87 -5.63 11.67 12.25
N ASN A 88 -5.28 11.40 13.51
CA ASN A 88 -5.67 10.17 14.19
C ASN A 88 -7.19 10.05 14.33
N ASP A 89 -7.88 11.14 14.69
CA ASP A 89 -9.33 11.16 14.81
C ASP A 89 -10.02 10.88 13.47
N LEU A 90 -9.51 11.47 12.39
CA LEU A 90 -10.01 11.22 11.03
C LEU A 90 -9.84 9.76 10.60
N LEU A 91 -8.82 9.07 11.12
CA LEU A 91 -8.58 7.65 10.88
C LEU A 91 -9.26 6.74 11.92
N GLY A 92 -10.14 7.26 12.76
CA GLY A 92 -10.84 6.48 13.79
C GLY A 92 -9.89 5.88 14.85
N GLY A 93 -8.77 6.54 15.14
CA GLY A 93 -7.81 6.10 16.15
C GLY A 93 -6.72 5.15 15.63
N ALA A 94 -6.58 4.99 14.32
CA ALA A 94 -5.64 4.03 13.72
C ALA A 94 -4.19 4.54 13.61
N LEU A 95 -3.88 5.76 14.04
CA LEU A 95 -2.53 6.31 13.92
C LEU A 95 -1.61 5.76 15.02
N ILE A 96 -0.57 5.02 14.61
CA ILE A 96 0.37 4.41 15.56
C ILE A 96 1.59 5.31 15.75
N LYS A 97 1.77 5.81 16.98
CA LYS A 97 2.98 6.51 17.41
C LYS A 97 4.04 5.50 17.85
N ASN A 98 5.24 5.58 17.28
CA ASN A 98 6.35 4.79 17.81
C ASN A 98 7.01 5.47 19.02
N TYR A 99 7.77 4.70 19.79
CA TYR A 99 8.47 5.14 21.01
C TYR A 99 9.53 6.25 20.81
N THR A 100 9.81 6.64 19.55
CA THR A 100 10.70 7.77 19.22
C THR A 100 9.94 9.03 18.82
N ASN A 101 8.63 9.10 19.10
CA ASN A 101 7.73 10.16 18.62
C ASN A 101 7.75 10.29 17.09
N ARG A 102 7.98 9.18 16.37
CA ARG A 102 7.90 9.13 14.91
C ARG A 102 6.63 8.39 14.51
N ILE A 103 5.81 9.07 13.72
CA ILE A 103 4.61 8.51 13.15
C ILE A 103 4.99 7.81 11.84
N LYS A 104 4.56 6.55 11.70
CA LYS A 104 4.66 5.80 10.44
C LYS A 104 3.24 5.58 9.93
N LEU A 105 2.98 5.95 8.68
CA LEU A 105 1.98 5.22 7.88
C LEU A 105 2.67 3.92 7.44
N LEU A 106 2.01 2.79 7.67
CA LEU A 106 2.42 1.49 7.15
C LEU A 106 2.17 1.42 5.64
#